data_AF-A0A2A7E2C7-F1
#
_entry.id   AF-A0A2A7E2C7-F1
#
_cell.length_a   1.000
_cell.length_b   1.000
_cell.length_c   1.000
_cell.angle_alpha   90.00
_cell.angle_beta   90.00
_cell.angle_gamma   90.00
#
_symmetry.space_group_name_H-M   'P 1'
#
loop_
_entity.id
_entity.type
_entity.pdbx_description
1 polymer ?
#
loop_
_entity_poly.entity_id
_entity_poly.type
_entity_poly.pdbx_seq_one_letter_code
_entity_poly.pdbx_strand_id
1 'polypeptide(L)'
;MRKHIFPLLLIALTIIAWCAAWPHLPEEVPSHWNLAGEVDGHMSKMGMMIFDVAIMVFIYALLTLLPKIDPKHENYEKFSKGYNVINYSVLFLLFLVSIIGIGAGLGYDIPMNSTPHILVGLLFIVIGNYLPQCKPNYFVGIKTPWTLSNEEVWRKTHRFSGKVFVALGIIMMLSIFAPVVWKGFLIIGIIIGAVGLTMGYSYVAYKKELKM
;
A
#
# COMPACT_ATOMS: atom_id res chain seq x y z
N MET A 1 -15.07 6.32 17.56
CA MET A 1 -15.97 5.49 16.72
C MET A 1 -15.88 5.80 15.23
N ARG A 2 -15.98 7.07 14.77
CA ARG A 2 -16.01 7.42 13.33
C ARG A 2 -14.83 6.87 12.51
N LYS A 3 -13.62 6.76 13.10
CA LYS A 3 -12.41 6.30 12.39
C LYS A 3 -12.43 4.83 11.93
N HIS A 4 -13.32 4.00 12.48
CA HIS A 4 -13.42 2.57 12.13
C HIS A 4 -14.55 2.29 11.12
N ILE A 5 -15.46 3.24 10.91
CA ILE A 5 -16.63 3.04 10.04
C ILE A 5 -16.18 2.75 8.62
N PHE A 6 -15.27 3.54 8.07
CA PHE A 6 -14.80 3.38 6.70
C PHE A 6 -14.08 2.03 6.45
N PRO A 7 -13.08 1.62 7.25
CA PRO A 7 -12.49 0.28 7.17
C PRO A 7 -13.50 -0.87 7.22
N LEU A 8 -14.41 -0.84 8.21
CA LEU A 8 -15.37 -1.91 8.41
C LEU A 8 -16.42 -1.94 7.29
N LEU A 9 -16.79 -0.77 6.76
CA LEU A 9 -17.66 -0.67 5.59
C LEU A 9 -17.00 -1.32 4.37
N LEU A 10 -15.71 -1.06 4.11
CA LEU A 10 -15.01 -1.70 2.98
C LEU A 10 -14.97 -3.22 3.12
N ILE A 11 -14.69 -3.75 4.32
CA ILE A 11 -14.71 -5.20 4.58
C ILE A 11 -16.12 -5.77 4.33
N ALA A 12 -17.15 -5.11 4.85
CA ALA A 12 -18.54 -5.54 4.66
C ALA A 12 -18.92 -5.51 3.16
N LEU A 13 -18.53 -4.47 2.43
CA LEU A 13 -18.79 -4.36 0.99
C LEU A 13 -18.05 -5.44 0.20
N THR A 14 -16.81 -5.81 0.57
CA THR A 14 -16.10 -6.94 -0.04
C THR A 14 -16.88 -8.24 0.13
N ILE A 15 -17.35 -8.53 1.35
CA ILE A 15 -18.14 -9.74 1.62
C ILE A 15 -19.43 -9.74 0.80
N ILE A 16 -20.14 -8.61 0.78
CA ILE A 16 -21.38 -8.46 0.00
C ILE A 16 -21.12 -8.67 -1.48
N ALA A 17 -20.03 -8.12 -2.03
CA ALA A 17 -19.66 -8.28 -3.44
C ALA A 17 -19.40 -9.76 -3.78
N TRP A 18 -18.63 -10.48 -2.95
CA TRP A 18 -18.41 -11.92 -3.13
C TRP A 18 -19.69 -12.72 -3.06
N CYS A 19 -20.55 -12.48 -2.07
CA CYS A 19 -21.84 -13.16 -1.95
C CYS A 19 -22.75 -12.90 -3.15
N ALA A 20 -22.78 -11.66 -3.65
CA ALA A 20 -23.59 -11.29 -4.81
C ALA A 20 -23.07 -11.92 -6.11
N ALA A 21 -21.75 -12.02 -6.29
CA ALA A 21 -21.13 -12.63 -7.47
C ALA A 21 -21.11 -14.17 -7.42
N TRP A 22 -21.26 -14.77 -6.24
CA TRP A 22 -21.11 -16.21 -6.00
C TRP A 22 -21.83 -17.14 -7.00
N PRO A 23 -23.11 -16.89 -7.39
CA PRO A 23 -23.82 -17.76 -8.31
C PRO A 23 -23.29 -17.71 -9.76
N HIS A 24 -22.53 -16.66 -10.08
CA HIS A 24 -22.03 -16.37 -11.43
C HIS A 24 -20.54 -16.67 -11.58
N LEU A 25 -19.84 -16.97 -10.49
CA LEU A 25 -18.42 -17.27 -10.51
C LEU A 25 -18.16 -18.76 -10.79
N PRO A 26 -17.16 -19.07 -11.64
CA PRO A 26 -16.66 -20.43 -11.83
C PRO A 26 -16.08 -20.98 -10.51
N GLU A 27 -15.95 -22.32 -10.42
CA GLU A 27 -15.35 -22.96 -9.24
C GLU A 27 -13.92 -22.50 -8.97
N GLU A 28 -13.16 -22.19 -10.02
CA GLU A 28 -11.82 -21.60 -9.94
C GLU A 28 -11.79 -20.22 -10.60
N VAL A 29 -11.14 -19.27 -9.93
CA VAL A 29 -10.97 -17.88 -10.38
C VAL A 29 -9.49 -17.54 -10.52
N PRO A 30 -9.13 -16.59 -11.40
CA PRO A 30 -7.77 -16.05 -11.48
C PRO A 30 -7.31 -15.51 -10.12
N SER A 31 -6.13 -15.94 -9.68
CA SER A 31 -5.54 -15.53 -8.40
C SER A 31 -4.16 -14.88 -8.54
N HIS A 32 -3.50 -15.07 -9.68
CA HIS A 32 -2.19 -14.48 -9.96
C HIS A 32 -2.02 -14.18 -11.45
N TRP A 33 -1.24 -13.14 -11.74
CA TRP A 33 -0.89 -12.72 -13.10
C TRP A 33 0.62 -12.56 -13.24
N ASN A 34 1.15 -13.00 -14.37
CA ASN A 34 2.55 -12.86 -14.71
C ASN A 34 2.90 -11.40 -15.11
N LEU A 35 4.18 -11.14 -15.43
CA LEU A 35 4.65 -9.80 -15.82
C LEU A 35 4.07 -9.29 -17.17
N ALA A 36 3.52 -10.18 -18.00
CA ALA A 36 2.82 -9.83 -19.24
C ALA A 36 1.34 -9.46 -18.98
N GLY A 37 0.83 -9.70 -17.77
CA GLY A 37 -0.57 -9.50 -17.42
C GLY A 37 -1.46 -10.69 -17.77
N GLU A 38 -0.88 -11.86 -18.02
CA GLU A 38 -1.61 -13.11 -18.29
C GLU A 38 -1.82 -13.88 -16.99
N VAL A 39 -2.94 -14.59 -16.88
CA VAL A 39 -3.24 -15.42 -15.70
C VAL A 39 -2.32 -16.64 -15.70
N ASP A 40 -1.52 -16.79 -14.65
CA ASP A 40 -0.64 -17.95 -14.43
C ASP A 40 -0.91 -18.67 -13.10
N GLY A 41 -1.90 -18.19 -12.33
CA GLY A 41 -2.36 -18.82 -11.09
C GLY A 41 -3.87 -18.73 -10.92
N HIS A 42 -4.45 -19.80 -10.39
CA HIS A 42 -5.87 -19.92 -10.08
C HIS A 42 -6.07 -20.34 -8.62
N MET A 43 -7.25 -20.07 -8.07
CA MET A 43 -7.66 -20.52 -6.75
C MET A 43 -9.15 -20.84 -6.78
N SER A 44 -9.62 -21.73 -5.91
CA SER A 44 -11.06 -21.93 -5.75
C SER A 44 -11.75 -20.62 -5.36
N LYS A 45 -12.97 -20.38 -5.85
CA LYS A 45 -13.73 -19.15 -5.51
C LYS A 45 -13.90 -18.97 -4.00
N MET A 46 -14.05 -20.07 -3.26
CA MET A 46 -14.06 -20.07 -1.79
C MET A 46 -12.72 -19.64 -1.20
N GLY A 47 -11.62 -20.22 -1.70
CA GLY A 47 -10.27 -19.88 -1.25
C GLY A 47 -9.96 -18.39 -1.48
N MET A 48 -10.32 -17.87 -2.64
CA MET A 48 -10.10 -16.46 -3.00
C MET A 48 -10.93 -15.51 -2.11
N MET A 49 -12.22 -15.81 -1.90
CA MET A 49 -13.07 -15.04 -0.98
C MET A 49 -12.50 -15.02 0.44
N ILE A 50 -12.10 -16.19 0.97
CA ILE A 50 -11.52 -16.28 2.31
C ILE A 50 -10.23 -15.48 2.37
N PHE A 51 -9.35 -15.59 1.38
CA PHE A 51 -8.10 -14.86 1.33
C PHE A 51 -8.32 -13.34 1.33
N ASP A 52 -9.16 -12.83 0.43
CA ASP A 52 -9.46 -11.40 0.30
C ASP A 52 -10.03 -10.81 1.60
N VAL A 53 -11.00 -11.50 2.21
CA VAL A 53 -11.60 -11.04 3.47
C VAL A 53 -10.62 -11.16 4.63
N ALA A 54 -9.88 -12.28 4.72
CA ALA A 54 -8.92 -12.50 5.78
C ALA A 54 -7.77 -11.49 5.75
N ILE A 55 -7.22 -11.18 4.57
CA ILE A 55 -6.14 -10.19 4.46
C ILE A 55 -6.65 -8.79 4.83
N MET A 56 -7.87 -8.41 4.43
CA MET A 56 -8.45 -7.12 4.83
C MET A 56 -8.67 -7.03 6.35
N VAL A 57 -9.24 -8.07 6.96
CA VAL A 57 -9.44 -8.13 8.42
C VAL A 57 -8.11 -8.11 9.16
N PHE A 58 -7.13 -8.89 8.69
CA PHE A 58 -5.79 -8.94 9.25
C PHE A 58 -5.11 -7.57 9.20
N ILE A 59 -5.09 -6.91 8.03
CA ILE A 59 -4.49 -5.58 7.88
C ILE A 59 -5.23 -4.53 8.71
N TYR A 60 -6.57 -4.57 8.75
CA TYR A 60 -7.34 -3.67 9.61
C TYR A 60 -7.00 -3.86 11.09
N ALA A 61 -6.94 -5.10 11.57
CA ALA A 61 -6.58 -5.42 12.95
C ALA A 61 -5.15 -4.95 13.25
N LEU A 62 -4.20 -5.29 12.37
CA LEU A 62 -2.80 -4.89 12.49
C LEU A 62 -2.67 -3.37 12.60
N LEU A 63 -3.24 -2.60 11.67
CA LEU A 63 -3.18 -1.13 11.67
C LEU A 63 -4.00 -0.49 12.81
N THR A 64 -4.88 -1.23 13.47
CA THR A 64 -5.59 -0.75 14.67
C THR A 64 -4.83 -1.06 15.96
N LEU A 65 -4.09 -2.17 15.98
CA LEU A 65 -3.36 -2.66 17.16
C LEU A 65 -1.95 -2.11 17.26
N LEU A 66 -1.22 -1.94 16.14
CA LEU A 66 0.16 -1.46 16.12
C LEU A 66 0.36 -0.14 16.90
N PRO A 67 -0.49 0.90 16.72
CA PRO A 67 -0.35 2.13 17.51
C PRO A 67 -0.48 1.95 19.02
N LYS A 68 -1.25 0.93 19.45
CA LYS A 68 -1.55 0.70 20.88
C LYS A 68 -0.41 -0.01 21.61
N ILE A 69 0.39 -0.80 20.88
CA ILE A 69 1.53 -1.53 21.43
C ILE A 69 2.87 -0.79 21.20
N ASP A 70 2.84 0.33 20.47
CA ASP A 70 4.03 1.16 20.25
C ASP A 70 4.44 1.85 21.55
N PRO A 71 5.72 1.76 21.99
CA PRO A 71 6.20 2.52 23.13
C PRO A 71 5.97 4.04 23.00
N LYS A 72 5.89 4.55 21.77
CA LYS A 72 5.58 5.95 21.44
C LYS A 72 4.12 6.15 21.00
N HIS A 73 3.16 5.39 21.54
CA HIS A 73 1.74 5.45 21.16
C HIS A 73 1.14 6.87 21.18
N GLU A 74 1.53 7.72 22.13
CA GLU A 74 1.10 9.12 22.23
C GLU A 74 1.38 9.94 20.95
N ASN A 75 2.45 9.58 20.21
CA ASN A 75 2.78 10.28 18.98
C ASN A 75 1.74 10.05 17.88
N TYR A 76 0.99 8.95 17.88
CA TYR A 76 -0.05 8.68 16.87
C TYR A 76 -1.21 9.66 16.94
N GLU A 77 -1.49 10.24 18.11
CA GLU A 77 -2.52 11.29 18.23
C GLU A 77 -2.12 12.55 17.45
N LYS A 78 -0.82 12.90 17.49
CA LYS A 78 -0.22 14.07 16.83
C LYS A 78 -0.22 13.99 15.29
N PHE A 79 -0.37 12.80 14.70
CA PHE A 79 -0.47 12.61 13.24
C PHE A 79 -1.64 11.71 12.81
N SER A 80 -2.67 11.63 13.65
CA SER A 80 -3.82 10.73 13.48
C SER A 80 -4.50 10.88 12.11
N LYS A 81 -4.59 12.11 11.57
CA LYS A 81 -5.11 12.36 10.22
C LYS A 81 -4.31 11.61 9.14
N GLY A 82 -2.99 11.81 9.10
CA GLY A 82 -2.14 11.16 8.12
C GLY A 82 -2.11 9.65 8.27
N TYR A 83 -2.09 9.17 9.52
CA TYR A 83 -2.16 7.74 9.81
C TYR A 83 -3.46 7.11 9.29
N ASN A 84 -4.61 7.73 9.60
CA ASN A 84 -5.91 7.22 9.15
C ASN A 84 -6.04 7.25 7.63
N VAL A 85 -5.57 8.30 6.94
CA VAL A 85 -5.62 8.37 5.47
C VAL A 85 -4.80 7.26 4.82
N ILE A 86 -3.59 6.99 5.33
CA ILE A 86 -2.77 5.86 4.85
C ILE A 86 -3.52 4.55 5.06
N ASN A 87 -4.06 4.30 6.26
CA ASN A 87 -4.79 3.07 6.56
C ASN A 87 -6.02 2.88 5.67
N TYR A 88 -6.79 3.96 5.45
CA TYR A 88 -7.96 3.95 4.57
C TYR A 88 -7.58 3.64 3.13
N SER A 89 -6.47 4.21 2.66
CA SER A 89 -6.00 3.99 1.28
C SER A 89 -5.52 2.56 1.06
N VAL A 90 -4.86 1.97 2.06
CA VAL A 90 -4.44 0.56 2.01
C VAL A 90 -5.66 -0.37 1.97
N LEU A 91 -6.65 -0.17 2.84
CA LEU A 91 -7.86 -1.00 2.82
C LEU A 91 -8.72 -0.77 1.57
N PHE A 92 -8.77 0.47 1.07
CA PHE A 92 -9.44 0.76 -0.19
C PHE A 92 -8.76 0.10 -1.38
N LEU A 93 -7.42 0.05 -1.39
CA LEU A 93 -6.68 -0.71 -2.40
C LEU A 93 -7.03 -2.21 -2.34
N LEU A 94 -7.05 -2.82 -1.15
CA LEU A 94 -7.40 -4.23 -1.01
C LEU A 94 -8.85 -4.50 -1.46
N PHE A 95 -9.78 -3.59 -1.13
CA PHE A 95 -11.15 -3.64 -1.64
C PHE A 95 -11.17 -3.61 -3.18
N LEU A 96 -10.47 -2.67 -3.81
CA LEU A 96 -10.40 -2.58 -5.28
C LEU A 96 -9.80 -3.84 -5.91
N VAL A 97 -8.72 -4.39 -5.32
CA VAL A 97 -8.11 -5.64 -5.78
C VAL A 97 -9.11 -6.78 -5.73
N SER A 98 -9.92 -6.87 -4.66
CA SER A 98 -10.98 -7.89 -4.55
C SER A 98 -12.07 -7.72 -5.63
N ILE A 99 -12.55 -6.48 -5.85
CA ILE A 99 -13.52 -6.20 -6.93
C ILE A 99 -12.95 -6.54 -8.31
N ILE A 100 -11.68 -6.26 -8.55
CA ILE A 100 -10.98 -6.63 -9.78
C ILE A 100 -10.87 -8.15 -9.92
N GLY A 101 -10.53 -8.87 -8.85
CA GLY A 101 -10.48 -10.33 -8.84
C GLY A 101 -11.84 -10.96 -9.16
N ILE A 102 -12.91 -10.46 -8.54
CA ILE A 102 -14.29 -10.86 -8.87
C ILE A 102 -14.61 -10.57 -10.34
N GLY A 103 -14.27 -9.37 -10.83
CA GLY A 103 -14.48 -9.00 -12.23
C GLY A 103 -13.75 -9.93 -13.20
N ALA A 104 -12.48 -10.25 -12.94
CA ALA A 104 -11.73 -11.20 -13.75
C ALA A 104 -12.37 -12.61 -13.70
N GLY A 105 -12.84 -13.05 -12.53
CA GLY A 105 -13.55 -14.33 -12.37
C GLY A 105 -14.88 -14.39 -13.12
N LEU A 106 -15.56 -13.25 -13.29
CA LEU A 106 -16.78 -13.12 -14.12
C LEU A 106 -16.48 -13.04 -15.62
N GLY A 107 -15.20 -13.06 -16.02
CA GLY A 107 -14.78 -13.02 -17.42
C GLY A 107 -14.64 -11.61 -18.01
N TYR A 108 -14.60 -10.56 -17.18
CA TYR A 108 -14.29 -9.22 -17.68
C TYR A 108 -12.81 -9.11 -18.07
N ASP A 109 -12.55 -8.53 -19.24
CA ASP A 109 -11.20 -8.26 -19.72
C ASP A 109 -10.61 -7.04 -18.98
N ILE A 110 -9.81 -7.30 -17.95
CA ILE A 110 -9.16 -6.28 -17.14
C ILE A 110 -7.70 -6.18 -17.59
N PRO A 111 -7.20 -4.97 -17.95
CA PRO A 111 -5.83 -4.79 -18.44
C PRO A 111 -4.80 -4.90 -17.31
N MET A 112 -4.52 -6.13 -16.89
CA MET A 112 -3.69 -6.41 -15.71
C MET A 112 -2.22 -6.00 -15.89
N ASN A 113 -1.79 -5.74 -17.12
CA ASN A 113 -0.48 -5.16 -17.43
C ASN A 113 -0.35 -3.68 -17.04
N SER A 114 -1.45 -3.00 -16.69
CA SER A 114 -1.47 -1.54 -16.42
C SER A 114 -2.20 -1.20 -15.13
N THR A 115 -3.21 -2.00 -14.75
CA THR A 115 -3.98 -1.80 -13.51
C THR A 115 -3.12 -1.69 -12.25
N PRO A 116 -2.15 -2.60 -11.99
CA PRO A 116 -1.28 -2.51 -10.81
C PRO A 116 -0.47 -1.21 -10.75
N HIS A 117 0.04 -0.72 -11.89
CA HIS A 117 0.82 0.52 -11.96
C HIS A 117 0.02 1.74 -11.51
N ILE A 118 -1.26 1.80 -11.91
CA ILE A 118 -2.16 2.88 -11.50
C ILE A 118 -2.47 2.79 -10.01
N LEU A 119 -2.89 1.62 -9.54
CA LEU A 119 -3.32 1.43 -8.16
C LEU A 119 -2.18 1.65 -7.15
N VAL A 120 -1.02 1.04 -7.40
CA VAL A 120 0.16 1.20 -6.53
C VAL A 120 0.74 2.60 -6.65
N GLY A 121 0.75 3.19 -7.85
CA GLY A 121 1.20 4.57 -8.06
C GLY A 121 0.36 5.59 -7.28
N LEU A 122 -0.96 5.45 -7.30
CA LEU A 122 -1.87 6.26 -6.48
C LEU A 122 -1.60 6.07 -4.98
N LEU A 123 -1.41 4.83 -4.52
CA LEU A 123 -1.06 4.57 -3.12
C LEU A 123 0.25 5.25 -2.73
N PHE A 124 1.28 5.21 -3.60
CA PHE A 124 2.56 5.90 -3.39
C PHE A 124 2.38 7.41 -3.26
N ILE A 125 1.55 8.02 -4.12
CA ILE A 125 1.25 9.45 -4.05
C ILE A 125 0.56 9.79 -2.71
N VAL A 126 -0.41 8.98 -2.28
CA VAL A 126 -1.09 9.22 -1.00
C VAL A 126 -0.12 9.08 0.17
N ILE A 127 0.64 7.98 0.24
CA ILE A 127 1.64 7.78 1.29
C ILE A 127 2.64 8.94 1.31
N GLY A 128 3.16 9.32 0.15
CA GLY A 128 4.15 10.39 0.03
C GLY A 128 3.65 11.75 0.53
N ASN A 129 2.38 12.08 0.31
CA ASN A 129 1.78 13.32 0.80
C ASN A 129 1.63 13.37 2.34
N TYR A 130 1.44 12.21 2.98
CA TYR A 130 1.22 12.13 4.43
C TYR A 130 2.47 11.71 5.22
N LEU A 131 3.49 11.17 4.56
CA LEU A 131 4.74 10.76 5.18
C LEU A 131 5.42 11.88 6.01
N PRO A 132 5.46 13.15 5.57
CA PRO A 132 6.08 14.24 6.34
C PRO A 132 5.36 14.55 7.66
N GLN A 133 4.11 14.13 7.83
CA GLN A 133 3.34 14.32 9.06
C GLN A 133 3.68 13.24 10.10
N CYS A 134 4.27 12.11 9.68
CA CYS A 134 4.59 10.98 10.54
C CYS A 134 5.52 11.40 11.68
N LYS A 135 5.12 11.13 12.93
CA LYS A 135 5.94 11.38 14.12
C LYS A 135 6.77 10.14 14.47
N PRO A 136 7.91 10.30 15.17
CA PRO A 136 8.75 9.17 15.58
C PRO A 136 7.96 8.06 16.27
N ASN A 137 8.07 6.84 15.74
CA ASN A 137 7.39 5.65 16.23
C ASN A 137 8.15 4.40 15.73
N TYR A 138 7.78 3.21 16.21
CA TYR A 138 8.50 1.96 15.88
C TYR A 138 7.84 1.12 14.79
N PHE A 139 6.65 1.48 14.29
CA PHE A 139 5.92 0.66 13.31
C PHE A 139 5.79 1.28 11.91
N VAL A 140 5.63 2.59 11.81
CA VAL A 140 5.26 3.34 10.60
C VAL A 140 6.37 4.29 10.15
N GLY A 141 6.70 4.25 8.86
CA GLY A 141 7.67 5.15 8.23
C GLY A 141 9.05 4.54 8.03
N ILE A 142 10.06 5.40 7.83
CA ILE A 142 11.46 5.00 7.57
C ILE A 142 12.20 4.89 8.91
N LYS A 143 12.44 3.65 9.35
CA LYS A 143 12.89 3.31 10.72
C LYS A 143 14.30 2.73 10.72
N THR A 144 15.27 3.59 10.53
CA THR A 144 16.69 3.23 10.60
C THR A 144 17.23 3.60 11.99
N PRO A 145 18.39 3.07 12.41
CA PRO A 145 18.97 3.41 13.71
C PRO A 145 19.09 4.91 13.96
N TRP A 146 19.37 5.69 12.91
CA TRP A 146 19.54 7.14 12.97
C TRP A 146 18.23 7.93 12.92
N THR A 147 17.19 7.47 12.23
CA THR A 147 15.88 8.15 12.32
C THR A 147 15.22 7.89 13.67
N LEU A 148 15.44 6.73 14.28
CA LEU A 148 14.91 6.39 15.60
C LEU A 148 15.62 7.13 16.73
N SER A 149 16.92 7.45 16.57
CA SER A 149 17.72 8.12 17.60
C SER A 149 17.63 9.64 17.57
N ASN A 150 17.19 10.26 16.48
CA ASN A 150 17.16 11.72 16.33
C ASN A 150 15.89 12.20 15.59
N GLU A 151 15.09 13.04 16.24
CA GLU A 151 13.82 13.53 15.70
C GLU A 151 13.98 14.46 14.48
N GLU A 152 15.08 15.21 14.41
CA GLU A 152 15.36 16.09 13.28
C GLU A 152 15.75 15.28 12.03
N VAL A 153 16.55 14.22 12.21
CA VAL A 153 16.86 13.25 11.16
C VAL A 153 15.59 12.54 10.70
N TRP A 154 14.71 12.15 11.63
CA TRP A 154 13.39 11.62 11.30
C TRP A 154 12.59 12.59 10.41
N ARG A 155 12.46 13.85 10.83
CA ARG A 155 11.69 14.89 10.14
C ARG A 155 12.24 15.16 8.73
N LYS A 156 13.55 15.36 8.60
CA LYS A 156 14.23 15.56 7.31
C LYS A 156 13.99 14.37 6.39
N THR A 157 14.17 13.15 6.90
CA THR A 157 13.99 11.90 6.14
C THR A 157 12.57 11.79 5.61
N HIS A 158 11.56 11.90 6.47
CA HIS A 158 10.16 11.73 6.06
C HIS A 158 9.69 12.83 5.10
N ARG A 159 10.22 14.06 5.22
CA ARG A 159 9.96 15.14 4.27
C ARG A 159 10.56 14.86 2.88
N PHE A 160 11.79 14.35 2.82
CA PHE A 160 12.42 13.94 1.57
C PHE A 160 11.70 12.73 0.96
N SER A 161 11.48 11.69 1.76
CA SER A 161 10.80 10.48 1.35
C SER A 161 9.38 10.75 0.83
N GLY A 162 8.68 11.72 1.41
CA GLY A 162 7.37 12.15 0.91
C GLY A 162 7.42 12.59 -0.57
N LYS A 163 8.42 13.41 -0.93
CA LYS A 163 8.63 13.85 -2.32
C LYS A 163 9.02 12.69 -3.23
N VAL A 164 9.89 11.79 -2.76
CA VAL A 164 10.31 10.60 -3.51
C VAL A 164 9.10 9.72 -3.82
N PHE A 165 8.26 9.43 -2.82
CA PHE A 165 7.06 8.60 -3.00
C PHE A 165 6.06 9.23 -3.99
N VAL A 166 5.82 10.54 -3.91
CA VAL A 166 4.95 11.23 -4.88
C VAL A 166 5.54 11.16 -6.29
N ALA A 167 6.82 11.49 -6.47
CA ALA A 167 7.46 11.46 -7.78
C ALA A 167 7.46 10.05 -8.39
N LEU A 168 7.81 9.05 -7.59
CA LEU A 168 7.84 7.65 -8.01
C LEU A 168 6.44 7.08 -8.26
N GLY A 169 5.42 7.51 -7.51
CA GLY A 169 4.04 7.16 -7.79
C GLY A 169 3.55 7.71 -9.13
N ILE A 170 3.92 8.95 -9.46
CA ILE A 170 3.63 9.54 -10.78
C ILE A 170 4.38 8.79 -11.89
N ILE A 171 5.68 8.50 -11.71
CA ILE A 171 6.47 7.72 -12.67
C ILE A 171 5.86 6.32 -12.87
N MET A 172 5.40 5.69 -11.79
CA MET A 172 4.74 4.39 -11.86
C MET A 172 3.45 4.48 -12.68
N MET A 173 2.62 5.49 -12.47
CA MET A 173 1.43 5.69 -13.31
C MET A 173 1.77 5.96 -14.78
N LEU A 174 2.81 6.74 -15.06
CA LEU A 174 3.24 7.04 -16.43
C LEU A 174 3.89 5.82 -17.11
N SER A 175 4.36 4.83 -16.35
CA SER A 175 4.95 3.63 -16.92
C SER A 175 3.95 2.73 -17.66
N ILE A 176 2.64 3.01 -17.60
CA ILE A 176 1.65 2.35 -18.46
C ILE A 176 1.92 2.53 -19.95
N PHE A 177 2.61 3.62 -20.33
CA PHE A 177 2.99 3.91 -21.71
C PHE A 177 4.28 3.20 -22.14
N ALA A 178 4.97 2.53 -21.23
CA ALA A 178 6.15 1.73 -21.55
C ALA A 178 5.77 0.43 -22.26
N PRO A 179 6.67 -0.17 -23.07
CA PRO A 179 6.44 -1.48 -23.65
C PRO A 179 6.22 -2.54 -22.56
N VAL A 180 5.30 -3.49 -22.81
CA VAL A 180 4.89 -4.53 -21.83
C VAL A 180 6.09 -5.26 -21.22
N VAL A 181 7.10 -5.58 -22.04
CA VAL A 181 8.34 -6.27 -21.61
C VAL A 181 9.06 -5.53 -20.46
N TRP A 182 8.96 -4.21 -20.41
CA TRP A 182 9.65 -3.40 -19.39
C TRP A 182 8.79 -3.12 -18.15
N LYS A 183 7.47 -3.23 -18.24
CA LYS A 183 6.54 -2.80 -17.18
C LYS A 183 6.77 -3.50 -15.84
N GLY A 184 7.08 -4.79 -15.85
CA GLY A 184 7.42 -5.56 -14.64
C GLY A 184 8.71 -5.06 -13.97
N PHE A 185 9.77 -4.88 -14.76
CA PHE A 185 11.05 -4.35 -14.28
C PHE A 185 10.92 -2.92 -13.75
N LEU A 186 10.06 -2.10 -14.37
CA LEU A 186 9.80 -0.73 -13.91
C LEU A 186 9.16 -0.69 -12.52
N ILE A 187 8.17 -1.54 -12.23
CA ILE A 187 7.58 -1.62 -10.87
C ILE A 187 8.66 -1.96 -9.85
N ILE A 188 9.41 -3.03 -10.08
CA ILE A 188 10.42 -3.52 -9.16
C ILE A 188 11.52 -2.46 -8.97
N GLY A 189 11.99 -1.87 -10.08
CA GLY A 189 13.01 -0.81 -10.07
C GLY A 189 12.55 0.43 -9.33
N ILE A 190 11.29 0.84 -9.47
CA ILE A 190 10.71 1.96 -8.72
C ILE A 190 10.66 1.66 -7.23
N ILE A 191 10.24 0.45 -6.83
CA ILE A 191 10.19 0.05 -5.42
C ILE A 191 11.59 0.04 -4.81
N ILE A 192 12.56 -0.59 -5.48
CA ILE A 192 13.97 -0.62 -5.05
C ILE A 192 14.53 0.80 -4.98
N GLY A 193 14.24 1.64 -5.98
CA GLY A 193 14.63 3.05 -6.01
C GLY A 193 14.05 3.83 -4.83
N ALA A 194 12.78 3.63 -4.50
CA ALA A 194 12.14 4.27 -3.34
C ALA A 194 12.86 3.88 -2.04
N VAL A 195 13.12 2.59 -1.84
CA VAL A 195 13.83 2.10 -0.65
C VAL A 195 15.25 2.67 -0.60
N GLY A 196 16.01 2.54 -1.68
CA GLY A 196 17.39 3.00 -1.77
C GLY A 196 17.55 4.51 -1.55
N LEU A 197 16.70 5.32 -2.20
CA LEU A 197 16.74 6.79 -2.06
C LEU A 197 16.38 7.22 -0.64
N THR A 198 15.32 6.64 -0.04
CA THR A 198 14.85 7.05 1.29
C THR A 198 15.79 6.60 2.40
N MET A 199 16.30 5.36 2.34
CA MET A 199 17.31 4.87 3.28
C MET A 199 18.64 5.60 3.10
N GLY A 200 19.11 5.79 1.86
CA GLY A 200 20.34 6.54 1.57
C GLY A 200 20.28 7.98 2.08
N TYR A 201 19.18 8.69 1.81
CA TYR A 201 19.00 10.05 2.31
C TYR A 201 19.00 10.10 3.85
N SER A 202 18.37 9.11 4.48
CA SER A 202 18.29 9.08 5.94
C SER A 202 19.70 9.04 6.58
N TYR A 203 20.64 8.29 5.99
CA TYR A 203 22.05 8.26 6.43
C TYR A 203 22.76 9.60 6.17
N VAL A 204 22.52 10.22 5.02
CA VAL A 204 23.07 11.55 4.69
C VAL A 204 22.58 12.61 5.68
N ALA A 205 21.29 12.58 6.04
CA ALA A 205 20.72 13.49 7.03
C ALA A 205 21.38 13.29 8.40
N TYR A 206 21.59 12.05 8.83
CA TYR A 206 22.31 11.73 10.06
C TYR A 206 23.75 12.27 10.08
N LYS A 207 24.51 12.05 9.01
CA LYS A 207 25.89 12.56 8.90
C LYS A 207 25.97 14.08 8.92
N LYS A 208 24.96 14.78 8.42
CA LYS A 208 24.88 16.25 8.49
C LYS A 208 24.56 16.72 9.90
N GLU A 209 23.66 16.01 10.59
CA GLU A 209 23.27 16.37 11.97
C GLU A 209 24.41 16.18 12.97
N LEU A 210 25.24 15.13 12.81
CA LEU A 210 26.43 14.91 13.65
C LEU A 210 27.55 15.95 13.45
N LYS A 211 27.51 16.71 12.35
CA LYS A 211 28.53 17.72 12.02
C LYS A 211 28.14 19.14 12.46
N MET A 212 26.93 19.30 12.99
CA MET A 212 26.46 20.53 13.64
C MET A 212 26.65 20.40 15.15
#